data_AF-A0A7L4BXC3-F1
#
_entry.id   AF-A0A7L4BXC3-F1
#
_cell.length_a   1.000
_cell.length_b   1.000
_cell.length_c   1.000
_cell.angle_alpha   90.00
_cell.angle_beta   90.00
_cell.angle_gamma   90.00
#
_symmetry.space_group_name_H-M   'P 1'
#
loop_
_entity.id
_entity.type
_entity.pdbx_description
1 polymer ?
#
loop_
_entity_poly.entity_id
_entity_poly.type
_entity_poly.pdbx_seq_one_letter_code
_entity_poly.pdbx_strand_id
1 'polypeptide(L)'
;GSAQLIFNETDGVEKTACNKTVILPCYVANLKEHNSSVMFVTWKKQGKRIFSFDGARQQFFRDPAFPSANLVSQENLSKGIASLMLNSAEADAGNYSCEVTESSREGVTRVELRNGSGSWFLLLERAVIIVLLFLVIIFCWAQLSVIALKYEIVPQKKTGIIAGSVILTVAAVVGTVLFVQDGYTPQNQAGLGLIIVPALISVPLQYLMFQNVFGSLPQATYALLGLQILGYIIAVVGFALCVSACPPLHAPVVIAGLAIMAIAVLLSLAYMCIM
;
A
#
# COMPACT_ATOMS: atom_id res chain seq x y z
N GLY A 1 -4.38 45.27 26.75
CA GLY A 1 -4.76 43.88 26.38
C GLY A 1 -3.71 43.32 25.47
N SER A 2 -3.32 42.05 25.62
CA SER A 2 -2.24 41.43 24.85
C SER A 2 -2.43 41.64 23.34
N ALA A 3 -1.39 42.14 22.68
CA ALA A 3 -1.36 42.38 21.23
C ALA A 3 -1.08 41.10 20.43
N GLN A 4 -1.00 39.93 21.08
CA GLN A 4 -0.56 38.70 20.43
C GLN A 4 -1.75 37.83 19.99
N LEU A 5 -1.60 37.18 18.83
CA LEU A 5 -2.48 36.09 18.39
C LEU A 5 -2.05 34.78 19.04
N ILE A 6 -3.04 34.00 19.49
CA ILE A 6 -2.88 32.69 20.10
C ILE A 6 -3.33 31.65 19.09
N PHE A 7 -2.59 30.55 18.98
CA PHE A 7 -2.85 29.47 18.04
C PHE A 7 -3.20 28.18 18.78
N ASN A 8 -4.03 27.35 18.15
CA ASN A 8 -4.16 25.96 18.58
C ASN A 8 -2.96 25.19 18.01
N GLU A 9 -2.04 24.81 18.88
CA GLU A 9 -0.86 24.03 18.50
C GLU A 9 -1.27 22.63 18.03
N THR A 10 -0.50 22.09 17.08
CA THR A 10 -0.70 20.74 16.56
C THR A 10 0.64 20.01 16.64
N ASP A 11 0.64 18.78 17.16
CA ASP A 11 1.87 18.02 17.47
C ASP A 11 2.73 17.66 16.24
N GLY A 12 2.19 17.86 15.03
CA GLY A 12 2.86 17.63 13.75
C GLY A 12 1.90 17.07 12.71
N VAL A 13 2.36 17.02 11.46
CA VAL A 13 1.65 16.39 10.34
C VAL A 13 2.50 15.28 9.78
N GLU A 14 1.94 14.09 9.62
CA GLU A 14 2.61 13.00 8.92
C GLU A 14 2.18 12.94 7.45
N LYS A 15 3.17 12.85 6.56
CA LYS A 15 2.98 12.62 5.13
C LYS A 15 3.50 11.24 4.76
N THR A 16 2.65 10.44 4.13
CA THR A 16 3.05 9.18 3.50
C THR A 16 3.27 9.37 2.00
N ALA A 17 3.89 8.39 1.34
CA ALA A 17 4.07 8.40 -0.11
C ALA A 17 2.74 8.43 -0.89
N CYS A 18 1.62 8.04 -0.28
CA CYS A 18 0.30 8.06 -0.92
C CYS A 18 -0.41 9.42 -0.87
N ASN A 19 -0.04 10.29 0.06
CA ASN A 19 -0.67 11.60 0.15
C ASN A 19 -0.35 12.37 -1.13
N LYS A 20 -1.38 12.75 -1.92
CA LYS A 20 -1.21 13.61 -3.10
C LYS A 20 -1.03 15.07 -2.69
N THR A 21 -1.74 15.48 -1.65
CA THR A 21 -1.69 16.80 -1.04
C THR A 21 -1.43 16.68 0.45
N VAL A 22 -0.79 17.69 1.01
CA VAL A 22 -0.51 17.85 2.43
C VAL A 22 -1.19 19.12 2.90
N ILE A 23 -1.84 19.04 4.06
CA ILE A 23 -2.42 20.20 4.73
C ILE A 23 -1.61 20.47 5.98
N LEU A 24 -1.00 21.65 6.06
CA LEU A 24 -0.33 22.15 7.25
C LEU A 24 -1.35 22.98 8.04
N PRO A 25 -1.79 22.51 9.23
CA PRO A 25 -2.80 23.19 10.02
C PRO A 25 -2.28 24.52 10.57
N CYS A 26 -3.12 25.55 10.56
CA CYS A 26 -2.86 26.78 11.28
C CYS A 26 -4.19 27.40 11.71
N TYR A 27 -4.43 27.39 13.02
CA TYR A 27 -5.70 27.81 13.62
C TYR A 27 -5.46 28.90 14.64
N VAL A 28 -6.02 30.09 14.40
CA VAL A 28 -5.97 31.24 15.31
C VAL A 28 -7.18 31.18 16.25
N ALA A 29 -6.93 31.14 17.55
CA ALA A 29 -7.95 30.94 18.57
C ALA A 29 -8.64 32.24 19.04
N ASN A 30 -7.97 33.39 18.87
CA ASN A 30 -8.38 34.66 19.48
C ASN A 30 -8.44 35.84 18.49
N LEU A 31 -9.01 35.62 17.30
CA LEU A 31 -9.36 36.70 16.37
C LEU A 31 -10.36 37.67 17.00
N LYS A 32 -10.33 38.93 16.58
CA LYS A 32 -11.22 40.00 17.06
C LYS A 32 -12.02 40.66 15.96
N GLU A 33 -11.39 40.90 14.81
CA GLU A 33 -12.00 41.62 13.69
C GLU A 33 -12.82 40.69 12.81
N HIS A 34 -12.48 39.39 12.78
CA HIS A 34 -13.15 38.38 11.95
C HIS A 34 -13.28 38.80 10.48
N ASN A 35 -12.32 39.57 9.98
CA ASN A 35 -12.34 40.13 8.64
C ASN A 35 -11.03 39.81 7.92
N SER A 36 -11.12 39.01 6.85
CA SER A 36 -9.96 38.59 6.07
C SER A 36 -9.25 39.75 5.37
N SER A 37 -9.91 40.90 5.16
CA SER A 37 -9.34 42.07 4.48
C SER A 37 -8.27 42.78 5.30
N VAL A 38 -8.27 42.60 6.63
CA VAL A 38 -7.26 43.15 7.55
C VAL A 38 -6.27 42.10 8.02
N MET A 39 -6.24 40.95 7.34
CA MET A 39 -5.35 39.83 7.67
C MET A 39 -4.21 39.71 6.68
N PHE A 40 -3.04 39.37 7.21
CA PHE A 40 -1.88 38.97 6.43
C PHE A 40 -1.42 37.59 6.91
N VAL A 41 -1.25 36.65 5.98
CA VAL A 41 -0.81 35.29 6.30
C VAL A 41 0.49 35.02 5.57
N THR A 42 1.50 34.52 6.29
CA THR A 42 2.77 34.12 5.72
C THR A 42 3.15 32.72 6.19
N TRP A 43 3.48 31.86 5.25
CA TRP A 43 4.06 30.56 5.52
C TRP A 43 5.54 30.56 5.15
N LYS A 44 6.37 30.04 6.06
CA LYS A 44 7.80 29.87 5.85
C LYS A 44 8.22 28.43 6.08
N LYS A 45 9.23 27.98 5.33
CA LYS A 45 9.95 26.72 5.54
C LYS A 45 11.40 27.07 5.83
N GLN A 46 11.92 26.62 6.98
CA GLN A 46 13.29 26.96 7.43
C GLN A 46 13.59 28.47 7.35
N GLY A 47 12.61 29.32 7.68
CA GLY A 47 12.74 30.78 7.64
C GLY A 47 12.57 31.44 6.26
N LYS A 48 12.57 30.68 5.15
CA LYS A 48 12.29 31.21 3.81
C LYS A 48 10.78 31.27 3.58
N ARG A 49 10.27 32.42 3.13
CA ARG A 49 8.86 32.59 2.74
C ARG A 49 8.54 31.71 1.53
N ILE A 50 7.59 30.81 1.69
CA ILE A 50 7.11 29.91 0.61
C ILE A 50 5.75 30.34 0.06
N PHE A 51 4.94 30.99 0.89
CA PHE A 51 3.62 31.48 0.53
C PHE A 51 3.25 32.70 1.38
N SER A 52 2.54 33.66 0.80
CA SER A 52 1.84 34.68 1.60
C SER A 52 0.54 35.15 0.95
N PHE A 53 -0.40 35.59 1.77
CA PHE A 53 -1.66 36.18 1.37
C PHE A 53 -1.82 37.56 2.03
N ASP A 54 -2.08 38.57 1.21
CA ASP A 54 -2.41 39.93 1.62
C ASP A 54 -3.90 40.17 1.44
N GLY A 55 -4.64 40.21 2.56
CA GLY A 55 -6.08 40.45 2.57
C GLY A 55 -6.49 41.84 2.10
N ALA A 56 -5.67 42.86 2.30
CA ALA A 56 -5.99 44.22 1.90
C ALA A 56 -5.92 44.38 0.37
N ARG A 57 -4.95 43.68 -0.25
CA ARG A 57 -4.74 43.71 -1.71
C ARG A 57 -5.39 42.55 -2.45
N GLN A 58 -5.89 41.54 -1.73
CA GLN A 58 -6.33 40.26 -2.28
C GLN A 58 -5.26 39.61 -3.16
N GLN A 59 -4.00 39.70 -2.73
CA GLN A 59 -2.84 39.24 -3.50
C GLN A 59 -2.17 38.04 -2.84
N PHE A 60 -1.66 37.15 -3.69
CA PHE A 60 -0.92 35.96 -3.28
C PHE A 60 0.52 36.05 -3.75
N PHE A 61 1.44 35.62 -2.89
CA PHE A 61 2.80 35.30 -3.24
C PHE A 61 2.99 33.79 -3.15
N ARG A 62 3.63 33.21 -4.16
CA ARG A 62 4.04 31.81 -4.20
C ARG A 62 5.50 31.75 -4.59
N ASP A 63 6.31 31.06 -3.80
CA ASP A 63 7.69 30.80 -4.18
C ASP A 63 7.69 29.85 -5.40
N PRO A 64 8.55 30.07 -6.41
CA PRO A 64 8.63 29.22 -7.59
C PRO A 64 8.88 27.73 -7.31
N ALA A 65 9.47 27.39 -6.15
CA ALA A 65 9.65 26.01 -5.71
C ALA A 65 8.38 25.39 -5.09
N PHE A 66 7.37 26.20 -4.79
CA PHE A 66 6.09 25.80 -4.18
C PHE A 66 4.89 26.34 -4.98
N PRO A 67 4.80 26.06 -6.30
CA PRO A 67 3.75 26.63 -7.14
C PRO A 67 2.34 26.21 -6.74
N SER A 68 2.18 25.05 -6.07
CA SER A 68 0.88 24.56 -5.60
C SER A 68 0.40 25.19 -4.30
N ALA A 69 1.24 25.96 -3.62
CA ALA A 69 0.94 26.52 -2.31
C ALA A 69 -0.30 27.41 -2.35
N ASN A 70 -1.30 27.04 -1.56
CA ASN A 70 -2.51 27.83 -1.42
C ASN A 70 -3.16 27.65 -0.05
N LEU A 71 -4.01 28.60 0.36
CA LEU A 71 -4.83 28.41 1.54
C LEU A 71 -5.87 27.32 1.28
N VAL A 72 -6.16 26.51 2.30
CA VAL A 72 -7.24 25.50 2.23
C VAL A 72 -8.58 26.17 1.93
N SER A 73 -8.85 27.31 2.57
CA SER A 73 -10.03 28.12 2.32
C SER A 73 -9.76 29.57 2.71
N GLN A 74 -9.94 30.49 1.75
CA GLN A 74 -9.82 31.92 2.00
C GLN A 74 -11.00 32.45 2.81
N GLU A 75 -12.21 31.91 2.61
CA GLU A 75 -13.42 32.32 3.32
C GLU A 75 -13.34 32.01 4.82
N ASN A 76 -12.64 30.94 5.19
CA ASN A 76 -12.49 30.54 6.58
C ASN A 76 -11.35 31.29 7.31
N LEU A 77 -10.63 32.20 6.65
CA LEU A 77 -9.64 33.07 7.32
C LEU A 77 -10.30 33.93 8.41
N SER A 78 -11.50 34.46 8.14
CA SER A 78 -12.30 35.22 9.13
C SER A 78 -12.68 34.39 10.38
N LYS A 79 -12.63 33.06 10.25
CA LYS A 79 -12.84 32.08 11.33
C LYS A 79 -11.54 31.62 11.98
N GLY A 80 -10.39 32.17 11.57
CA GLY A 80 -9.08 31.82 12.12
C GLY A 80 -8.41 30.63 11.44
N ILE A 81 -8.91 30.14 10.31
CA ILE A 81 -8.33 28.99 9.61
C ILE A 81 -7.38 29.49 8.53
N ALA A 82 -6.07 29.44 8.80
CA ALA A 82 -5.00 29.87 7.91
C ALA A 82 -4.14 28.69 7.40
N SER A 83 -4.72 27.49 7.38
CA SER A 83 -4.05 26.25 6.96
C SER A 83 -3.57 26.32 5.50
N LEU A 84 -2.36 25.81 5.26
CA LEU A 84 -1.74 25.75 3.93
C LEU A 84 -1.94 24.38 3.30
N MET A 85 -2.32 24.36 2.03
CA MET A 85 -2.34 23.17 1.18
C MET A 85 -1.13 23.21 0.24
N LEU A 86 -0.42 22.09 0.17
CA LEU A 86 0.71 21.85 -0.73
C LEU A 86 0.54 20.52 -1.47
N ASN A 87 1.03 20.45 -2.69
CA ASN A 87 1.28 19.17 -3.33
C ASN A 87 2.37 18.41 -2.57
N SER A 88 2.19 17.10 -2.46
CA SER A 88 3.13 16.23 -1.75
C SER A 88 4.53 16.25 -2.37
N ALA A 89 4.65 16.46 -3.68
CA ALA A 89 5.93 16.60 -4.38
C ALA A 89 6.74 17.83 -3.94
N GLU A 90 6.08 18.88 -3.43
CA GLU A 90 6.70 20.14 -2.99
C GLU A 90 6.89 20.17 -1.46
N ALA A 91 6.14 19.34 -0.73
CA ALA A 91 6.10 19.31 0.73
C ALA A 91 7.17 18.38 1.32
N ASP A 92 8.42 18.84 1.42
CA ASP A 92 9.46 18.06 2.13
C ASP A 92 9.30 18.12 3.64
N ALA A 93 9.75 17.07 4.32
CA ALA A 93 9.79 17.00 5.78
C ALA A 93 10.64 18.13 6.39
N GLY A 94 10.22 18.60 7.56
CA GLY A 94 10.89 19.66 8.32
C GLY A 94 9.91 20.63 8.96
N ASN A 95 10.47 21.72 9.50
CA ASN A 95 9.72 22.72 10.25
C ASN A 95 9.16 23.81 9.33
N TYR A 96 7.85 23.96 9.38
CA TYR A 96 7.10 25.04 8.75
C TYR A 96 6.61 26.00 9.84
N SER A 97 6.53 27.28 9.52
CA SER A 97 5.96 28.29 10.42
C SER A 97 4.85 29.06 9.73
N CYS A 98 3.73 29.18 10.40
CA CYS A 98 2.60 30.00 10.03
C CYS A 98 2.65 31.29 10.83
N GLU A 99 2.73 32.42 10.14
CA GLU A 99 2.69 33.77 10.72
C GLU A 99 1.39 34.42 10.28
N VAL A 100 0.58 34.87 11.23
CA VAL A 100 -0.67 35.58 10.96
C VAL A 100 -0.64 36.94 11.63
N THR A 101 -1.09 37.94 10.90
CA THR A 101 -1.32 39.30 11.40
C THR A 101 -2.79 39.65 11.21
N GLU A 102 -3.43 40.22 12.23
CA GLU A 102 -4.77 40.81 12.19
C GLU A 102 -4.63 42.28 12.65
N SER A 103 -4.72 43.23 11.71
CA SER A 103 -4.43 44.65 11.97
C SER A 103 -3.03 44.85 12.60
N SER A 104 -2.95 45.16 13.90
CA SER A 104 -1.70 45.36 14.64
C SER A 104 -1.28 44.16 15.49
N ARG A 105 -2.07 43.08 15.48
CA ARG A 105 -1.85 41.89 16.29
C ARG A 105 -1.16 40.83 15.46
N GLU A 106 -0.10 40.24 15.99
CA GLU A 106 0.70 39.26 15.28
C GLU A 106 0.84 37.99 16.12
N GLY A 107 1.07 36.88 15.46
CA GLY A 107 1.56 35.69 16.11
C GLY A 107 2.04 34.64 15.13
N VAL A 108 2.80 33.69 15.67
CA VAL A 108 3.48 32.66 14.90
C VAL A 108 3.25 31.32 15.58
N THR A 109 2.96 30.29 14.78
CA THR A 109 2.97 28.90 15.22
C THR A 109 3.86 28.06 14.30
N ARG A 110 4.35 26.93 14.82
CA ARG A 110 5.22 26.00 14.11
C ARG A 110 4.52 24.67 13.93
N VAL A 111 4.71 24.07 12.77
CA VAL A 111 4.21 22.75 12.42
C VAL A 111 5.36 21.95 11.87
N GLU A 112 5.62 20.80 12.46
CA GLU A 112 6.59 19.84 11.94
C GLU A 112 5.91 18.90 10.94
N LEU A 113 6.41 18.88 9.70
CA LEU A 113 6.02 17.88 8.72
C LEU A 113 6.99 16.70 8.80
N ARG A 114 6.48 15.53 9.15
CA ARG A 114 7.25 14.28 9.23
C ARG A 114 6.92 13.38 8.05
N ASN A 115 7.92 12.66 7.55
CA ASN A 115 7.68 11.57 6.60
C ASN A 115 7.28 10.33 7.39
N GLY A 116 6.04 9.88 7.20
CA GLY A 116 5.54 8.62 7.75
C GLY A 116 5.83 7.47 6.79
N SER A 117 6.44 6.41 7.30
CA SER A 117 6.49 5.11 6.62
C SER A 117 5.14 4.41 6.80
N GLY A 118 4.11 4.84 6.07
CA GLY A 118 2.83 4.13 6.16
C GLY A 118 2.97 2.68 5.68
N SER A 119 2.12 1.78 6.19
CA SER A 119 2.18 0.35 5.86
C SER A 119 1.34 0.03 4.62
N TRP A 120 1.88 -0.80 3.71
CA TRP A 120 1.13 -1.30 2.55
C TRP A 120 0.01 -2.25 2.96
N PHE A 121 0.29 -3.21 3.85
CA PHE A 121 -0.70 -4.14 4.40
C PHE A 121 -0.67 -4.06 5.92
N LEU A 122 -1.80 -4.40 6.56
CA LEU A 122 -1.78 -4.68 8.00
C LEU A 122 -0.87 -5.88 8.27
N LEU A 123 -0.18 -5.88 9.42
CA LEU A 123 0.69 -6.99 9.84
C LEU A 123 -0.01 -8.35 9.76
N LEU A 124 -1.30 -8.38 10.13
CA LEU A 124 -2.12 -9.58 10.07
C LEU A 124 -2.36 -10.06 8.64
N GLU A 125 -2.77 -9.17 7.72
CA GLU A 125 -3.03 -9.51 6.32
C GLU A 125 -1.76 -10.04 5.65
N ARG A 126 -0.64 -9.39 5.93
CA ARG A 126 0.68 -9.78 5.46
C ARG A 126 1.10 -11.17 5.94
N ALA A 127 0.92 -11.45 7.23
CA ALA A 127 1.18 -12.78 7.78
C ALA A 127 0.30 -13.85 7.14
N VAL A 128 -0.99 -13.56 6.93
CA VAL A 128 -1.94 -14.49 6.28
C VAL A 128 -1.54 -14.82 4.84
N ILE A 129 -1.16 -13.81 4.05
CA ILE A 129 -0.66 -14.01 2.67
C ILE A 129 0.54 -14.96 2.66
N ILE A 130 1.52 -14.71 3.54
CA ILE A 130 2.74 -15.52 3.64
C ILE A 130 2.39 -16.96 4.03
N VAL A 131 1.55 -17.15 5.05
CA VAL A 131 1.14 -18.49 5.51
C VAL A 131 0.41 -19.26 4.42
N LEU A 132 -0.56 -18.64 3.74
CA LEU A 132 -1.30 -19.28 2.65
C LEU A 132 -0.41 -19.69 1.50
N LEU A 133 0.57 -18.86 1.13
CA LEU A 133 1.55 -19.19 0.10
C LEU A 133 2.38 -20.43 0.48
N PHE A 134 2.91 -20.47 1.72
CA PHE A 134 3.69 -21.61 2.18
C PHE A 134 2.84 -22.88 2.29
N LEU A 135 1.56 -22.79 2.65
CA LEU A 135 0.65 -23.94 2.63
C LEU A 135 0.48 -24.52 1.23
N VAL A 136 0.28 -23.68 0.20
CA VAL A 136 0.21 -24.13 -1.21
C VAL A 136 1.49 -24.88 -1.60
N ILE A 137 2.65 -24.36 -1.23
CA ILE A 137 3.95 -24.96 -1.53
C ILE A 137 4.10 -26.30 -0.80
N ILE A 138 3.85 -26.35 0.51
CA ILE A 138 3.96 -27.56 1.31
C ILE A 138 3.05 -28.66 0.76
N PHE A 139 1.80 -28.34 0.43
CA PHE A 139 0.89 -29.31 -0.17
C PHE A 139 1.37 -29.78 -1.55
N CYS A 140 1.93 -28.91 -2.38
CA CYS A 140 2.52 -29.29 -3.66
C CYS A 140 3.70 -30.28 -3.50
N TRP A 141 4.59 -30.06 -2.52
CA TRP A 141 5.68 -31.00 -2.22
C TRP A 141 5.17 -32.32 -1.64
N ALA A 142 4.13 -32.27 -0.80
CA ALA A 142 3.50 -33.48 -0.26
C ALA A 142 2.88 -34.33 -1.38
N GLN A 143 2.20 -33.70 -2.34
CA GLN A 143 1.67 -34.37 -3.54
C GLN A 143 2.78 -35.05 -4.34
N LEU A 144 3.86 -34.31 -4.61
CA LEU A 144 5.02 -34.85 -5.33
C LEU A 144 5.63 -36.06 -4.61
N SER A 145 5.71 -36.00 -3.28
CA SER A 145 6.23 -37.09 -2.44
C SER A 145 5.34 -38.33 -2.50
N VAL A 146 4.01 -38.17 -2.41
CA VAL A 146 3.05 -39.27 -2.55
C VAL A 146 3.18 -39.94 -3.93
N ILE A 147 3.27 -39.14 -4.99
CA ILE A 147 3.38 -39.67 -6.35
C ILE A 147 4.71 -40.42 -6.52
N ALA A 148 5.82 -39.88 -6.01
CA ALA A 148 7.12 -40.51 -6.11
C ALA A 148 7.23 -41.83 -5.30
N LEU A 149 6.46 -41.97 -4.22
CA LEU A 149 6.44 -43.17 -3.38
C LEU A 149 5.51 -44.26 -3.95
N LYS A 150 4.34 -43.88 -4.49
CA LYS A 150 3.33 -44.84 -4.98
C LYS A 150 3.48 -45.20 -6.46
N TYR A 151 4.00 -44.32 -7.31
CA TYR A 151 3.95 -44.46 -8.76
C TYR A 151 5.33 -44.34 -9.43
N GLU A 152 5.56 -45.16 -10.44
CA GLU A 152 6.76 -45.09 -11.27
C GLU A 152 6.60 -43.95 -12.31
N ILE A 153 7.31 -42.85 -12.10
CA ILE A 153 7.23 -41.67 -12.96
C ILE A 153 8.30 -41.75 -14.05
N VAL A 154 7.91 -41.51 -15.31
CA VAL A 154 8.84 -41.34 -16.43
C VAL A 154 9.89 -40.26 -16.09
N PRO A 155 11.20 -40.54 -16.21
CA PRO A 155 12.27 -39.67 -15.70
C PRO A 155 12.22 -38.25 -16.28
N GLN A 156 11.84 -38.08 -17.55
CA GLN A 156 11.70 -36.74 -18.16
C GLN A 156 10.58 -35.91 -17.52
N LYS A 157 9.41 -36.51 -17.26
CA LYS A 157 8.28 -35.84 -16.59
C LYS A 157 8.62 -35.53 -15.13
N LYS A 158 9.33 -36.45 -14.46
CA LYS A 158 9.80 -36.29 -13.07
C LYS A 158 10.69 -35.07 -12.92
N THR A 159 11.70 -34.91 -13.79
CA THR A 159 12.60 -33.74 -13.76
C THR A 159 11.83 -32.44 -13.96
N GLY A 160 10.87 -32.39 -14.89
CA GLY A 160 10.07 -31.19 -15.15
C GLY A 160 9.21 -30.77 -13.95
N ILE A 161 8.54 -31.71 -13.29
CA ILE A 161 7.71 -31.41 -12.11
C ILE A 161 8.60 -30.90 -10.95
N ILE A 162 9.72 -31.57 -10.67
CA ILE A 162 10.66 -31.13 -9.62
C ILE A 162 11.21 -29.74 -9.92
N ALA A 163 11.64 -29.48 -11.15
CA ALA A 163 12.17 -28.18 -11.55
C ALA A 163 11.12 -27.06 -11.36
N GLY A 164 9.87 -27.30 -11.80
CA GLY A 164 8.78 -26.34 -11.60
C GLY A 164 8.46 -26.06 -10.13
N SER A 165 8.41 -27.10 -9.30
CA SER A 165 8.21 -26.96 -7.85
C SER A 165 9.34 -26.16 -7.18
N VAL A 166 10.60 -26.41 -7.57
CA VAL A 166 11.75 -25.65 -7.06
C VAL A 166 11.68 -24.18 -7.48
N ILE A 167 11.37 -23.89 -8.75
CA ILE A 167 11.22 -22.51 -9.24
C ILE A 167 10.14 -21.77 -8.43
N LEU A 168 8.99 -22.41 -8.21
CA LEU A 168 7.90 -21.86 -7.40
C LEU A 168 8.38 -21.54 -5.98
N THR A 169 9.12 -22.45 -5.33
CA THR A 169 9.65 -22.21 -3.99
C THR A 169 10.66 -21.09 -3.91
N VAL A 170 11.60 -21.01 -4.87
CA VAL A 170 12.62 -19.96 -4.89
C VAL A 170 11.96 -18.61 -5.07
N ALA A 171 11.01 -18.50 -6.00
CA ALA A 171 10.30 -17.26 -6.23
C ALA A 171 9.46 -16.83 -5.02
N ALA A 172 8.81 -17.78 -4.34
CA ALA A 172 8.09 -17.50 -3.10
C ALA A 172 9.01 -17.03 -1.97
N VAL A 173 10.16 -17.67 -1.76
CA VAL A 173 11.12 -17.26 -0.73
C VAL A 173 11.64 -15.84 -1.02
N VAL A 174 12.11 -15.58 -2.24
CA VAL A 174 12.57 -14.23 -2.64
C VAL A 174 11.44 -13.21 -2.52
N GLY A 175 10.24 -13.56 -2.98
CA GLY A 175 9.05 -12.73 -2.90
C GLY A 175 8.68 -12.37 -1.46
N THR A 176 8.71 -13.34 -0.54
CA THR A 176 8.46 -13.09 0.89
C THR A 176 9.52 -12.21 1.54
N VAL A 177 10.81 -12.37 1.20
CA VAL A 177 11.88 -11.50 1.71
C VAL A 177 11.67 -10.05 1.26
N LEU A 178 11.29 -9.84 0.00
CA LEU A 178 11.00 -8.50 -0.53
C LEU A 178 9.69 -7.92 0.02
N PHE A 179 8.67 -8.76 0.18
CA PHE A 179 7.41 -8.40 0.83
C PHE A 179 7.57 -8.17 2.34
N VAL A 180 8.70 -8.62 2.90
CA VAL A 180 9.35 -8.34 4.20
C VAL A 180 9.27 -6.90 4.72
N GLN A 181 9.40 -5.98 3.78
CA GLN A 181 9.80 -4.63 4.11
C GLN A 181 8.54 -3.79 4.40
N ASP A 182 8.65 -2.81 5.31
CA ASP A 182 7.55 -1.89 5.58
C ASP A 182 7.66 -0.67 4.66
N GLY A 183 6.53 -0.09 4.28
CA GLY A 183 6.47 1.10 3.44
C GLY A 183 5.81 0.91 2.08
N TYR A 184 5.63 2.04 1.38
CA TYR A 184 5.16 2.11 0.00
C TYR A 184 6.33 2.03 -0.98
N THR A 185 7.17 0.99 -0.88
CA THR A 185 8.37 0.85 -1.71
C THR A 185 8.10 0.00 -2.95
N PRO A 186 8.83 0.22 -4.06
CA PRO A 186 8.75 -0.65 -5.23
C PRO A 186 9.19 -2.09 -4.91
N GLN A 187 10.01 -2.29 -3.86
CA GLN A 187 10.42 -3.61 -3.38
C GLN A 187 9.24 -4.43 -2.85
N ASN A 188 8.32 -3.81 -2.10
CA ASN A 188 7.12 -4.49 -1.60
C ASN A 188 6.18 -4.91 -2.73
N GLN A 189 6.03 -4.06 -3.74
CA GLN A 189 5.24 -4.37 -4.94
C GLN A 189 5.84 -5.54 -5.70
N ALA A 190 7.17 -5.53 -5.90
CA ALA A 190 7.89 -6.61 -6.54
C ALA A 190 7.79 -7.92 -5.74
N GLY A 191 7.85 -7.84 -4.41
CA GLY A 191 7.68 -8.98 -3.51
C GLY A 191 6.31 -9.65 -3.68
N LEU A 192 5.23 -8.86 -3.64
CA LEU A 192 3.87 -9.39 -3.85
C LEU A 192 3.71 -9.96 -5.28
N GLY A 193 4.30 -9.32 -6.29
CA GLY A 193 4.32 -9.82 -7.66
C GLY A 193 5.05 -11.17 -7.79
N LEU A 194 6.19 -11.33 -7.13
CA LEU A 194 6.96 -12.58 -7.07
C LEU A 194 6.26 -13.68 -6.27
N ILE A 195 5.30 -13.34 -5.43
CA ILE A 195 4.43 -14.31 -4.76
C ILE A 195 3.33 -14.80 -5.71
N ILE A 196 2.66 -13.87 -6.40
CA ILE A 196 1.42 -14.18 -7.14
C ILE A 196 1.70 -14.67 -8.56
N VAL A 197 2.61 -14.04 -9.31
CA VAL A 197 2.87 -14.39 -10.72
C VAL A 197 3.38 -15.83 -10.88
N PRO A 198 4.35 -16.31 -10.08
CA PRO A 198 4.83 -17.69 -10.19
C PRO A 198 3.78 -18.72 -9.75
N ALA A 199 2.74 -18.33 -9.00
CA ALA A 199 1.66 -19.23 -8.62
C ALA A 199 0.93 -19.80 -9.85
N LEU A 200 1.00 -19.16 -11.02
CA LEU A 200 0.50 -19.72 -12.28
C LEU A 200 1.16 -21.07 -12.62
N ILE A 201 2.43 -21.26 -12.24
CA ILE A 201 3.18 -22.50 -12.48
C ILE A 201 2.56 -23.68 -11.71
N SER A 202 1.84 -23.42 -10.62
CA SER A 202 1.16 -24.47 -9.85
C SER A 202 0.07 -25.19 -10.64
N VAL A 203 -0.61 -24.52 -11.58
CA VAL A 203 -1.68 -25.10 -12.40
C VAL A 203 -1.18 -26.19 -13.35
N PRO A 204 -0.18 -25.94 -14.24
CA PRO A 204 0.36 -26.99 -15.10
C PRO A 204 1.06 -28.09 -14.29
N LEU A 205 1.69 -27.77 -13.16
CA LEU A 205 2.24 -28.78 -12.25
C LEU A 205 1.15 -29.75 -11.77
N GLN A 206 0.01 -29.23 -11.32
CA GLN A 206 -1.10 -30.02 -10.82
C GLN A 206 -1.75 -30.89 -11.91
N TYR A 207 -1.86 -30.35 -13.13
CA TYR A 207 -2.30 -31.11 -14.29
C TYR A 207 -1.38 -32.31 -14.58
N LEU A 208 -0.06 -32.09 -14.61
CA LEU A 208 0.92 -33.15 -14.86
C LEU A 208 0.91 -34.21 -13.74
N MET A 209 0.72 -33.80 -12.49
CA MET A 209 0.59 -34.70 -11.35
C MET A 209 -0.63 -35.63 -11.52
N PHE A 210 -1.81 -35.08 -11.84
CA PHE A 210 -3.01 -35.88 -12.06
C PHE A 210 -2.88 -36.83 -13.24
N GLN A 211 -2.25 -36.40 -14.33
CA GLN A 211 -2.04 -37.24 -15.50
C GLN A 211 -1.20 -38.48 -15.16
N ASN A 212 -0.19 -38.34 -14.30
CA ASN A 212 0.65 -39.46 -13.89
C ASN A 212 -0.09 -40.45 -12.97
N VAL A 213 -1.00 -39.96 -12.12
CA VAL A 213 -1.75 -40.81 -11.18
C VAL A 213 -2.87 -41.58 -11.88
N PHE A 214 -3.65 -40.91 -12.75
CA PHE A 214 -4.89 -41.49 -13.29
C PHE A 214 -4.81 -41.94 -14.75
N GLY A 215 -3.78 -41.54 -15.51
CA GLY A 215 -3.63 -41.82 -16.94
C GLY A 215 -4.62 -41.04 -17.83
N SER A 216 -5.92 -41.07 -17.49
CA SER A 216 -7.00 -40.24 -18.00
C SER A 216 -7.58 -39.39 -16.88
N LEU A 217 -7.83 -38.10 -17.10
CA LEU A 217 -8.34 -37.19 -16.07
C LEU A 217 -9.82 -37.49 -15.73
N PRO A 218 -10.16 -38.01 -14.54
CA PRO A 218 -11.55 -38.18 -14.14
C PRO A 218 -12.20 -36.81 -13.91
N GLN A 219 -13.53 -36.73 -14.03
CA GLN A 219 -14.29 -35.46 -13.95
C GLN A 219 -13.96 -34.62 -12.70
N ALA A 220 -13.70 -35.28 -11.56
CA ALA A 220 -13.31 -34.61 -10.31
C ALA A 220 -12.00 -33.81 -10.43
N THR A 221 -11.01 -34.31 -11.19
CA THR A 221 -9.72 -33.61 -11.39
C THR A 221 -9.87 -32.32 -12.20
N TYR A 222 -10.79 -32.29 -13.17
CA TYR A 222 -11.13 -31.06 -13.90
C TYR A 222 -11.79 -30.02 -12.99
N ALA A 223 -12.67 -30.45 -12.08
CA ALA A 223 -13.28 -29.54 -11.10
C ALA A 223 -12.23 -28.93 -10.15
N LEU A 224 -11.28 -29.73 -9.67
CA LEU A 224 -10.19 -29.27 -8.80
C LEU A 224 -9.23 -28.30 -9.52
N LEU A 225 -8.88 -28.60 -10.77
CA LEU A 225 -8.07 -27.71 -11.61
C LEU A 225 -8.80 -26.39 -11.89
N GLY A 226 -10.11 -26.45 -12.17
CA GLY A 226 -10.95 -25.27 -12.33
C GLY A 226 -11.00 -24.40 -11.08
N LEU A 227 -11.11 -24.99 -9.90
CA LEU A 227 -11.09 -24.27 -8.62
C LEU A 227 -9.75 -23.57 -8.38
N GLN A 228 -8.63 -24.22 -8.71
CA GLN A 228 -7.30 -23.63 -8.61
C GLN A 228 -7.12 -22.45 -9.57
N ILE A 229 -7.56 -22.59 -10.84
CA ILE A 229 -7.53 -21.51 -11.83
C ILE A 229 -8.38 -20.33 -11.35
N LEU A 230 -9.56 -20.58 -10.80
CA LEU A 230 -10.43 -19.55 -10.24
C LEU A 230 -9.74 -18.80 -9.09
N GLY A 231 -9.14 -19.52 -8.15
CA GLY A 231 -8.37 -18.94 -7.05
C GLY A 231 -7.21 -18.07 -7.54
N TYR A 232 -6.49 -18.54 -8.57
CA TYR A 232 -5.40 -17.79 -9.20
C TYR A 232 -5.90 -16.49 -9.85
N ILE A 233 -6.98 -16.53 -10.63
CA ILE A 233 -7.55 -15.34 -11.28
C ILE A 233 -7.94 -14.30 -10.21
N ILE A 234 -8.59 -14.73 -9.13
CA ILE A 234 -8.96 -13.85 -8.00
C ILE A 234 -7.71 -13.22 -7.38
N ALA A 235 -6.64 -14.00 -7.15
CA ALA A 235 -5.39 -13.50 -6.60
C ALA A 235 -4.72 -12.46 -7.51
N VAL A 236 -4.70 -12.68 -8.84
CA VAL A 236 -4.16 -11.73 -9.83
C VAL A 236 -4.98 -10.45 -9.91
N VAL A 237 -6.31 -10.55 -9.88
CA VAL A 237 -7.18 -9.36 -9.83
C VAL A 237 -6.93 -8.59 -8.54
N GLY A 238 -6.85 -9.26 -7.40
CA GLY A 238 -6.49 -8.66 -6.12
C GLY A 238 -5.13 -7.95 -6.19
N PHE A 239 -4.13 -8.58 -6.80
CA PHE A 239 -2.81 -7.99 -7.02
C PHE A 239 -2.87 -6.71 -7.84
N ALA A 240 -3.54 -6.74 -9.00
CA ALA A 240 -3.67 -5.58 -9.87
C ALA A 240 -4.34 -4.40 -9.15
N LEU A 241 -5.40 -4.70 -8.38
CA LEU A 241 -6.07 -3.70 -7.54
C LEU A 241 -5.14 -3.14 -6.46
N CYS A 242 -4.32 -3.97 -5.82
CA CYS A 242 -3.37 -3.51 -4.80
C CYS A 242 -2.24 -2.65 -5.39
N VAL A 243 -1.69 -3.00 -6.56
CA VAL A 243 -0.62 -2.21 -7.20
C VAL A 243 -1.14 -0.87 -7.71
N SER A 244 -2.40 -0.81 -8.14
CA SER A 244 -3.00 0.41 -8.69
C SER A 244 -3.44 1.44 -7.63
N ALA A 245 -3.57 1.03 -6.36
CA ALA A 245 -4.09 1.86 -5.28
C ALA A 245 -3.01 2.23 -4.25
N CYS A 246 -3.07 3.46 -3.74
CA CYS A 246 -2.23 3.96 -2.65
C CYS A 246 -3.12 4.74 -1.67
N PRO A 247 -3.45 4.20 -0.48
CA PRO A 247 -3.07 2.87 0.06
C PRO A 247 -3.83 1.71 -0.63
N PRO A 248 -3.28 0.49 -0.63
CA PRO A 248 -3.97 -0.66 -1.20
C PRO A 248 -5.10 -1.12 -0.27
N LEU A 249 -6.35 -1.05 -0.75
CA LEU A 249 -7.54 -1.42 0.04
C LEU A 249 -7.98 -2.88 -0.20
N HIS A 250 -7.46 -3.51 -1.24
CA HIS A 250 -7.96 -4.79 -1.77
C HIS A 250 -7.14 -6.01 -1.35
N ALA A 251 -6.41 -5.92 -0.24
CA ALA A 251 -5.71 -7.05 0.39
C ALA A 251 -6.58 -8.31 0.57
N PRO A 252 -7.85 -8.19 1.02
CA PRO A 252 -8.69 -9.36 1.24
C PRO A 252 -8.96 -10.17 -0.03
N VAL A 253 -8.93 -9.53 -1.20
CA VAL A 253 -9.13 -10.20 -2.49
C VAL A 253 -7.96 -11.13 -2.81
N VAL A 254 -6.72 -10.67 -2.56
CA VAL A 254 -5.52 -11.50 -2.71
C VAL A 254 -5.57 -12.69 -1.75
N ILE A 255 -5.91 -12.44 -0.49
CA ILE A 255 -6.03 -13.47 0.55
C ILE A 255 -7.08 -14.52 0.14
N ALA A 256 -8.25 -14.10 -0.33
CA ALA A 256 -9.30 -15.01 -0.80
C ALA A 256 -8.82 -15.89 -1.95
N GLY A 257 -8.13 -15.32 -2.95
CA GLY A 257 -7.57 -16.08 -4.07
C GLY A 257 -6.54 -17.12 -3.63
N LEU A 258 -5.60 -16.74 -2.76
CA LEU A 258 -4.60 -17.66 -2.19
C LEU A 258 -5.24 -18.76 -1.34
N ALA A 259 -6.28 -18.44 -0.56
CA ALA A 259 -7.00 -19.42 0.25
C ALA A 259 -7.73 -20.46 -0.61
N ILE A 260 -8.40 -20.02 -1.69
CA ILE A 260 -9.05 -20.93 -2.64
C ILE A 260 -8.02 -21.86 -3.29
N MET A 261 -6.85 -21.33 -3.69
CA MET A 261 -5.77 -22.18 -4.20
C MET A 261 -5.28 -23.19 -3.15
N ALA A 262 -5.04 -22.77 -1.91
CA ALA A 262 -4.61 -23.68 -0.85
C ALA A 262 -5.62 -24.81 -0.61
N ILE A 263 -6.92 -24.49 -0.60
CA ILE A 263 -8.00 -25.47 -0.47
C ILE A 263 -8.01 -26.44 -1.67
N ALA A 264 -7.89 -25.93 -2.89
CA ALA A 264 -7.87 -26.76 -4.09
C ALA A 264 -6.70 -27.76 -4.09
N VAL A 265 -5.50 -27.32 -3.70
CA VAL A 265 -4.32 -28.18 -3.59
C VAL A 265 -4.47 -29.20 -2.45
N LEU A 266 -5.03 -28.80 -1.31
CA LEU A 266 -5.30 -29.69 -0.18
C LEU A 266 -6.30 -30.81 -0.57
N LEU A 267 -7.42 -30.45 -1.20
CA LEU A 267 -8.40 -31.41 -1.70
C LEU A 267 -7.79 -32.35 -2.73
N SER A 268 -6.93 -31.84 -3.59
CA SER A 268 -6.20 -32.62 -4.59
C SER A 268 -5.22 -33.61 -3.94
N LEU A 269 -4.53 -33.20 -2.86
CA LEU A 269 -3.67 -34.08 -2.08
C LEU A 269 -4.48 -35.20 -1.42
N ALA A 270 -5.59 -34.85 -0.76
CA ALA A 270 -6.48 -35.84 -0.13
C ALA A 270 -7.01 -36.85 -1.16
N TYR A 271 -7.43 -36.37 -2.34
CA TYR A 271 -7.92 -37.21 -3.43
C TYR A 271 -6.86 -38.21 -3.93
N MET A 272 -5.61 -37.78 -4.09
CA MET A 272 -4.51 -38.66 -4.50
C MET A 272 -4.05 -39.62 -3.40
N CYS A 273 -4.27 -39.30 -2.12
CA CYS A 273 -3.95 -40.21 -1.03
C CYS A 273 -4.96 -41.37 -0.92
N ILE A 274 -6.25 -41.07 -1.16
CA ILE A 274 -7.35 -42.04 -1.06
C ILE A 274 -7.34 -43.04 -2.21
N MET A 275 -6.98 -42.60 -3.42
CA MET A 275 -6.85 -43.46 -4.60
C MET A 275 -5.50 -44.20 -4.64
#